data_AF-A0A7X8VL05-F1
#
_entry.id   AF-A0A7X8VL05-F1
#
_cell.length_a   1.000
_cell.length_b   1.000
_cell.length_c   1.000
_cell.angle_alpha   90.00
_cell.angle_beta   90.00
_cell.angle_gamma   90.00
#
_symmetry.space_group_name_H-M   'P 1'
#
loop_
_entity.id
_entity.type
_entity.pdbx_description
1 polymer ?
#
loop_
_entity_poly.entity_id
_entity_poly.type
_entity_poly.pdbx_seq_one_letter_code
_entity_poly.pdbx_strand_id
1 'polypeptide(L)' 'MPSAKSTPDSPWPVREVNTQVKNWIERLGHLWVEGQLAQINVKPNWKLSYLTLRDVEQEVSVQLTCPTEIIRNRP' A
#
# COMPACT_ATOMS: atom_id res chain seq x y z
N MET A 1 -6.18 22.70 -9.10
CA MET A 1 -6.65 22.89 -10.50
C MET A 1 -6.67 21.53 -11.18
N PRO A 2 -7.69 21.17 -11.97
CA PRO A 2 -7.71 19.87 -12.63
C PRO A 2 -6.63 19.87 -13.72
N SER A 3 -5.53 19.13 -13.50
CA SER A 3 -4.50 18.91 -14.53
C SER A 3 -5.16 18.21 -15.72
N ALA A 4 -4.88 18.67 -16.93
CA ALA A 4 -5.50 18.24 -18.18
C ALA A 4 -5.60 16.72 -18.27
N LYS A 5 -6.77 16.15 -18.57
CA LYS A 5 -6.95 14.69 -18.72
C LYS A 5 -5.86 14.13 -19.63
N SER A 6 -5.05 13.19 -19.13
CA SER A 6 -4.03 12.52 -19.96
C SER A 6 -4.70 11.94 -21.21
N THR A 7 -4.19 12.27 -22.39
CA THR A 7 -4.64 11.73 -23.67
C THR A 7 -3.57 10.83 -24.27
N PRO A 8 -3.91 9.96 -25.23
CA PRO A 8 -2.90 9.17 -25.94
C PRO A 8 -1.85 10.02 -26.67
N ASP A 9 -2.25 11.20 -27.16
CA ASP A 9 -1.39 12.15 -27.88
C ASP A 9 -0.52 13.01 -26.94
N SER A 10 -0.96 13.19 -25.69
CA SER A 10 -0.23 13.91 -24.65
C SER A 10 -0.25 13.11 -23.34
N PRO A 11 0.58 12.06 -23.24
CA PRO A 11 0.65 11.23 -22.04
C PRO A 11 1.29 12.00 -20.89
N TRP A 12 0.76 11.84 -19.69
CA TRP A 12 1.42 12.36 -18.51
C TRP A 12 2.76 11.65 -18.28
N PRO A 13 3.81 12.39 -17.90
CA PRO A 13 5.04 11.76 -17.46
C PRO A 13 4.76 10.97 -16.18
N VAL A 14 5.43 9.82 -16.02
CA VAL A 14 5.23 8.91 -14.85
C VAL A 14 5.35 9.65 -13.51
N ARG A 15 6.23 10.65 -13.45
CA ARG A 15 6.39 11.52 -12.27
C ARG A 15 5.08 12.22 -11.87
N GLU A 16 4.32 12.70 -12.85
CA GLU A 16 3.09 13.46 -12.60
C GLU A 16 1.98 12.53 -12.12
N VAL A 17 1.83 11.36 -12.74
CA VAL A 17 0.92 10.31 -12.27
C VAL A 17 1.25 9.92 -10.83
N ASN A 18 2.53 9.66 -10.54
CA ASN A 18 2.97 9.27 -9.20
C ASN A 18 2.70 10.37 -8.16
N THR A 19 2.95 11.63 -8.50
CA THR A 19 2.63 12.78 -7.64
C THR A 19 1.13 12.91 -7.39
N GLN A 20 0.29 12.77 -8.43
CA GLN A 20 -1.16 12.86 -8.30
C GLN A 20 -1.73 11.72 -7.45
N VAL A 21 -1.25 10.49 -7.66
CA VAL A 21 -1.63 9.32 -6.85
C VAL A 21 -1.22 9.53 -5.39
N LYS A 22 0.02 9.98 -5.13
CA LYS A 22 0.48 10.29 -3.78
C LYS A 22 -0.42 11.33 -3.11
N ASN A 23 -0.68 12.46 -3.76
CA ASN A 23 -1.56 13.51 -3.22
C ASN A 23 -2.96 12.98 -2.91
N TRP A 24 -3.51 12.12 -3.77
CA TRP A 24 -4.82 11.52 -3.53
C TRP A 24 -4.80 10.55 -2.34
N ILE A 25 -3.77 9.71 -2.22
CA ILE A 25 -3.59 8.82 -1.06
C ILE A 25 -3.41 9.63 0.23
N GLU A 26 -2.62 10.71 0.21
CA GLU A 26 -2.42 11.59 1.37
C GLU A 26 -3.73 12.24 1.83
N ARG A 27 -4.69 12.47 0.91
CA ARG A 27 -6.04 12.95 1.25
C ARG A 27 -6.93 11.89 1.89
N LEU A 28 -6.69 10.59 1.64
CA LEU A 28 -7.41 9.50 2.32
C LEU A 28 -7.03 9.44 3.81
N GLY A 29 -5.77 9.76 4.13
CA GLY A 29 -5.25 9.75 5.49
C GLY A 29 -5.14 8.35 6.08
N HIS A 30 -5.35 8.23 7.39
CA HIS A 30 -5.33 6.94 8.09
C HIS A 30 -6.70 6.26 7.99
N LEU A 31 -6.68 5.00 7.58
CA LEU A 31 -7.86 4.14 7.45
C LEU A 31 -7.69 2.87 8.27
N TRP A 32 -8.81 2.38 8.80
CA TRP A 32 -8.87 1.09 9.48
C TRP A 32 -9.44 0.07 8.51
N VAL A 33 -8.79 -1.09 8.43
CA VAL A 33 -9.19 -2.20 7.57
C VAL A 33 -9.29 -3.46 8.40
N GLU A 34 -10.27 -4.29 8.07
CA GLU A 34 -10.39 -5.65 8.57
C GLU A 34 -9.93 -6.62 7.48
N GLY A 35 -9.28 -7.70 7.90
CA GLY A 35 -8.85 -8.76 6.99
C GLY A 35 -8.07 -9.83 7.73
N GLN A 36 -7.86 -10.95 7.07
CA GLN A 36 -7.08 -12.07 7.58
C GLN A 36 -5.63 -11.96 7.15
N LEU A 37 -4.68 -12.11 8.08
CA LEU A 37 -3.27 -12.25 7.73
C LEU A 37 -3.04 -13.60 7.05
N ALA A 38 -2.92 -13.59 5.72
CA ALA A 38 -2.74 -14.79 4.91
C ALA A 38 -1.27 -15.20 4.84
N GLN A 39 -0.35 -14.24 4.80
CA GLN A 39 1.10 -14.52 4.74
C GLN A 39 1.89 -13.50 5.57
N ILE A 40 2.94 -14.00 6.21
CA ILE A 40 3.86 -13.21 7.02
C ILE A 40 5.28 -13.50 6.53
N ASN A 41 5.87 -12.58 5.78
CA ASN A 41 7.25 -12.68 5.30
C ASN A 41 8.15 -11.85 6.21
N VAL A 42 8.69 -12.51 7.23
CA VAL A 42 9.62 -11.92 8.20
C VAL A 42 10.99 -12.56 8.04
N LYS A 43 12.03 -11.73 7.98
CA LYS A 43 13.43 -12.18 7.94
C LYS A 43 14.16 -11.68 9.20
N PRO A 44 15.09 -12.46 9.77
CA PRO A 44 15.82 -12.10 10.99
C PRO A 44 16.69 -10.83 10.85
N ASN A 45 17.09 -10.46 9.64
CA ASN A 45 17.98 -9.32 9.40
C ASN A 45 17.31 -8.12 8.73
N TRP A 46 16.00 -8.18 8.43
CA TRP A 46 15.31 -7.10 7.72
C TRP A 46 14.70 -6.10 8.69
N LYS A 47 14.84 -4.80 8.37
CA LYS A 47 14.18 -3.72 9.12
C LYS A 47 12.67 -3.69 8.88
N LEU A 48 12.25 -4.02 7.66
CA LEU A 48 10.84 -4.06 7.26
C LEU A 48 10.44 -5.49 6.96
N SER A 49 9.25 -5.86 7.43
CA SER A 49 8.59 -7.12 7.12
C SER A 49 7.40 -6.84 6.21
N TYR A 50 7.14 -7.79 5.32
CA TYR A 50 6.05 -7.71 4.36
C TYR A 50 4.99 -8.73 4.72
N LEU A 51 3.76 -8.29 4.83
CA LEU A 51 2.62 -9.14 5.16
C LEU A 51 1.61 -9.08 4.02
N THR A 52 0.81 -10.12 3.90
CA THR A 52 -0.32 -10.14 2.98
C THR A 52 -1.59 -10.23 3.82
N LEU A 53 -2.41 -9.18 3.75
CA LEU A 53 -3.75 -9.14 4.33
C LEU A 53 -4.75 -9.53 3.24
N ARG A 54 -5.52 -10.60 3.46
CA ARG A 54 -6.56 -11.05 2.55
C ARG A 54 -7.93 -10.67 3.11
N ASP A 55 -8.82 -10.23 2.23
CA ASP A 55 -10.22 -10.01 2.56
C ASP A 55 -10.89 -11.33 2.99
N VAL A 56 -11.88 -11.26 3.88
CA VAL A 56 -12.54 -12.45 4.46
C VAL A 56 -13.56 -13.04 3.49
N GLU A 57 -14.19 -12.19 2.67
CA GLU A 57 -15.30 -12.57 1.80
C GLU A 57 -14.86 -12.69 0.33
N GLN A 58 -13.83 -11.93 -0.07
CA GLN A 58 -13.38 -11.85 -1.45
C GLN A 58 -11.92 -12.29 -1.63
N GLU A 59 -11.57 -12.68 -2.85
CA GLU A 59 -10.19 -13.02 -3.23
C GLU A 59 -9.35 -11.76 -3.51
N VAL A 60 -9.42 -10.79 -2.60
CA VAL A 60 -8.68 -9.53 -2.67
C VAL A 60 -7.60 -9.54 -1.59
N SER A 61 -6.40 -9.10 -1.95
CA SER A 61 -5.27 -9.04 -1.02
C SER A 61 -4.55 -7.71 -1.08
N VAL A 62 -4.13 -7.23 0.08
CA VAL A 62 -3.33 -6.02 0.26
C VAL A 62 -1.98 -6.39 0.85
N GLN A 63 -0.92 -5.91 0.22
CA GLN A 63 0.43 -6.05 0.77
C GLN A 63 0.68 -4.95 1.81
N LEU A 64 0.99 -5.36 3.04
CA LEU A 64 1.35 -4.47 4.13
C LEU A 64 2.87 -4.47 4.31
N THR A 65 3.41 -3.31 4.68
CA THR A 65 4.81 -3.17 5.08
C THR A 65 4.85 -2.58 6.48
N CYS A 66 5.53 -3.25 7.40
CA CYS A 66 5.68 -2.75 8.76
C CYS A 66 7.09 -3.03 9.29
N PRO A 67 7.59 -2.29 10.29
CA PRO A 67 8.82 -2.63 10.98
C PRO A 67 8.77 -4.07 11.51
N THR A 68 9.86 -4.81 11.31
CA THR A 68 9.96 -6.21 11.76
C THR A 68 9.78 -6.36 13.27
N GLU A 69 10.17 -5.34 14.03
CA GLU A 69 10.02 -5.31 15.49
C GLU A 69 8.56 -5.45 15.93
N ILE A 70 7.60 -4.87 15.21
CA ILE A 70 6.16 -4.99 15.54
C ILE A 70 5.69 -6.45 15.50
N ILE A 71 6.24 -7.25 14.58
CA ILE A 71 5.89 -8.66 14.45
C ILE A 71 6.60 -9.53 15.49
N ARG A 72 7.84 -9.16 15.86
CA ARG A 72 8.62 -9.88 16.87
C ARG A 72 8.19 -9.58 18.29
N ASN A 73 7.76 -8.35 18.56
CA ASN A 73 7.32 -7.90 19.87
C ASN A 73 5.81 -8.16 20.07
N ARG A 74 5.24 -9.12 19.33
CA ARG A 74 3.93 -9.66 19.66
C ARG A 74 4.05 -10.39 21.00
N PRO A 75 3.16 -10.13 21.99
CA PRO A 75 3.08 -10.96 23.18
C PRO A 75 2.77 -12.42 22.83
#